data_AF-A0A847J6U4-F1
#
_entry.id   AF-A0A847J6U4-F1
#
_cell.length_a   1.000
_cell.length_b   1.000
_cell.length_c   1.000
_cell.angle_alpha   90.00
_cell.angle_beta   90.00
_cell.angle_gamma   90.00
#
_symmetry.space_group_name_H-M   'P 1'
#
loop_
_entity.id
_entity.type
_entity.pdbx_description
1 polymer ?
#
loop_
_entity_poly.entity_id
_entity_poly.type
_entity_poly.pdbx_seq_one_letter_code
_entity_poly.pdbx_strand_id
1 'polypeptide(L)'
;MKLITILIIIAVVLVVWLIHDYKREKKNPSLIETYHEKGLSDQDITIFRQTMQDAKAQIKSWETAVKHDSELQIIENVTGGLKSAKKLFQLIVKHPKMALTNHDFLYKQLPTMVELTETYDNVKSVDRIDQDLKIESQKVIRKLSEKIAKTYELELSDDIEKIKDEVENG
;
A
#
# COMPACT_ATOMS: atom_id res chain seq x y z
N MET A 1 -7.70 46.81 21.54
CA MET A 1 -8.16 46.68 20.15
C MET A 1 -7.32 45.68 19.33
N LYS A 2 -5.98 45.79 19.31
CA LYS A 2 -5.09 44.90 18.52
C LYS A 2 -5.11 43.40 18.92
N LEU A 3 -5.32 43.07 20.20
CA LEU A 3 -5.40 41.67 20.66
C LEU A 3 -6.68 40.95 20.20
N ILE A 4 -7.81 41.68 20.18
CA ILE A 4 -9.11 41.12 19.76
C ILE A 4 -9.07 40.79 18.26
N THR A 5 -8.46 41.66 17.45
CA THR A 5 -8.29 41.41 16.01
C THR A 5 -7.40 40.21 15.71
N ILE A 6 -6.36 39.96 16.53
CA ILE A 6 -5.48 38.78 16.36
C ILE A 6 -6.23 37.48 16.67
N LEU A 7 -7.04 37.45 17.74
CA LEU A 7 -7.83 36.27 18.10
C LEU A 7 -8.87 35.91 17.02
N ILE A 8 -9.51 36.91 16.41
CA ILE A 8 -10.47 36.69 15.32
C ILE A 8 -9.78 36.08 14.10
N ILE A 9 -8.59 36.56 13.73
CA ILE A 9 -7.84 36.02 12.59
C ILE A 9 -7.46 34.56 12.84
N ILE A 10 -7.01 34.21 14.05
CA ILE A 10 -6.67 32.82 14.41
C ILE A 10 -7.90 31.91 14.32
N ALA A 11 -9.05 32.36 14.85
CA ALA A 11 -10.29 31.59 14.78
C ALA A 11 -10.75 31.35 13.34
N VAL A 12 -10.64 32.36 12.47
CA VAL A 12 -10.97 32.23 11.03
C VAL A 12 -10.02 31.26 10.34
N VAL A 13 -8.72 31.31 10.63
CA VAL A 13 -7.74 30.37 10.08
C VAL A 13 -8.03 28.93 10.54
N LEU A 14 -8.38 28.73 11.82
CA LEU A 14 -8.74 27.41 12.35
C LEU A 14 -10.03 26.86 11.70
N VAL A 15 -11.04 27.70 11.49
CA VAL A 15 -12.29 27.30 10.82
C VAL A 15 -12.03 26.98 9.34
N VAL A 16 -11.22 27.78 8.64
CA VAL A 16 -10.83 27.50 7.25
C VAL A 16 -10.03 26.22 7.15
N TRP A 17 -9.13 25.96 8.10
CA TRP A 17 -8.34 24.72 8.17
C TRP A 17 -9.24 23.50 8.43
N LEU A 18 -10.18 23.60 9.37
CA LEU A 18 -11.21 22.57 9.64
C LEU A 18 -12.09 22.28 8.43
N ILE A 19 -12.57 23.32 7.73
CA ILE A 19 -13.39 23.16 6.52
C ILE A 19 -12.57 22.57 5.36
N HIS A 20 -11.28 22.92 5.27
CA HIS A 20 -10.39 22.38 4.25
C HIS A 20 -10.13 20.89 4.46
N ASP A 21 -9.81 20.46 5.69
CA ASP A 21 -9.61 19.05 6.02
C ASP A 21 -10.90 18.24 5.84
N TYR A 22 -12.05 18.78 6.26
CA TYR A 22 -13.36 18.12 6.08
C TYR A 22 -13.73 17.91 4.59
N LYS A 23 -13.30 18.80 3.68
CA LYS A 23 -13.58 18.67 2.24
C LYS A 23 -12.65 17.72 1.49
N ARG A 24 -11.52 17.30 2.06
CA ARG A 24 -10.57 16.39 1.39
C ARG A 24 -11.04 14.94 1.36
N GLU A 25 -11.87 14.52 2.31
CA GLU A 25 -12.41 13.16 2.38
C GLU A 25 -13.45 12.87 1.28
N LYS A 26 -14.18 13.91 0.86
CA LYS A 26 -15.36 13.81 -0.01
C LYS A 26 -15.14 14.25 -1.47
N LYS A 27 -14.10 13.77 -2.16
CA LYS A 27 -13.94 14.02 -3.61
C LYS A 27 -13.44 12.84 -4.43
N ASN A 28 -14.37 11.96 -4.81
CA ASN A 28 -14.64 11.58 -6.21
C ASN A 28 -15.98 10.81 -6.27
N PRO A 29 -17.13 11.49 -6.46
CA PRO A 29 -18.46 10.86 -6.41
C PRO A 29 -18.59 9.64 -7.34
N SER A 30 -17.96 9.71 -8.52
CA SER A 30 -18.00 8.63 -9.51
C SER A 30 -17.29 7.36 -9.03
N LEU A 31 -16.25 7.46 -8.20
CA LEU A 31 -15.50 6.31 -7.70
C LEU A 31 -16.26 5.58 -6.57
N ILE A 32 -17.00 6.34 -5.76
CA ILE A 32 -17.87 5.79 -4.70
C ILE A 32 -19.00 4.98 -5.34
N GLU A 33 -19.64 5.52 -6.38
CA GLU A 33 -20.67 4.84 -7.15
C GLU A 33 -20.14 3.53 -7.77
N THR A 34 -18.94 3.54 -8.37
CA THR A 34 -18.29 2.31 -8.88
C THR A 34 -18.06 1.25 -7.80
N TYR A 35 -17.79 1.64 -6.54
CA TYR A 35 -17.60 0.68 -5.45
C TYR A 35 -18.93 0.17 -4.89
N HIS A 36 -19.97 0.98 -4.90
CA HIS A 36 -21.34 0.52 -4.62
C HIS A 36 -21.82 -0.49 -5.65
N GLU A 37 -21.60 -0.24 -6.93
CA GLU A 37 -21.92 -1.18 -8.01
C GLU A 37 -21.20 -2.53 -7.82
N LYS A 38 -20.04 -2.52 -7.14
CA LYS A 38 -19.27 -3.73 -6.79
C LYS A 38 -19.69 -4.36 -5.45
N GLY A 39 -20.73 -3.83 -4.82
CA GLY A 39 -21.40 -4.42 -3.66
C GLY A 39 -20.79 -4.07 -2.31
N LEU A 40 -20.10 -2.93 -2.17
CA LEU A 40 -19.62 -2.45 -0.88
C LEU A 40 -20.65 -1.50 -0.23
N SER A 41 -20.78 -1.58 1.10
CA SER A 41 -21.52 -0.59 1.89
C SER A 41 -20.73 0.72 2.03
N ASP A 42 -21.37 1.83 2.39
CA ASP A 42 -20.70 3.13 2.62
C ASP A 42 -19.53 3.02 3.62
N GLN A 43 -19.73 2.24 4.69
CA GLN A 43 -18.72 2.00 5.70
C GLN A 43 -17.54 1.21 5.14
N ASP A 44 -17.82 0.15 4.38
CA ASP A 44 -16.78 -0.67 3.74
C ASP A 44 -16.00 0.12 2.70
N ILE A 45 -16.65 1.02 1.95
CA ILE A 45 -15.99 1.92 0.99
C ILE A 45 -15.00 2.84 1.71
N THR A 46 -15.39 3.39 2.85
CA THR A 46 -14.53 4.29 3.63
C THR A 46 -13.28 3.55 4.12
N ILE A 47 -13.47 2.38 4.73
CA ILE A 47 -12.38 1.52 5.20
C ILE A 47 -11.49 1.12 4.03
N PHE A 48 -12.08 0.63 2.95
CA PHE A 48 -11.36 0.20 1.75
C PHE A 48 -10.50 1.33 1.18
N ARG A 49 -11.04 2.54 1.05
CA ARG A 49 -10.29 3.69 0.52
C ARG A 49 -9.11 4.05 1.41
N GLN A 50 -9.30 4.05 2.73
CA GLN A 50 -8.22 4.30 3.67
C GLN A 50 -7.13 3.24 3.54
N THR A 51 -7.50 1.95 3.56
CA THR A 51 -6.56 0.84 3.38
C THR A 51 -5.81 0.93 2.06
N MET A 52 -6.47 1.30 0.96
CA MET A 52 -5.81 1.47 -0.35
C MET A 52 -4.88 2.68 -0.38
N GLN A 53 -5.22 3.76 0.34
CA GLN A 53 -4.34 4.91 0.47
C GLN A 53 -3.06 4.54 1.22
N ASP A 54 -3.19 3.80 2.31
CA ASP A 54 -2.05 3.35 3.12
C ASP A 54 -1.18 2.36 2.34
N ALA A 55 -1.79 1.37 1.69
CA ALA A 55 -1.08 0.42 0.83
C ALA A 55 -0.31 1.14 -0.29
N LYS A 56 -0.91 2.15 -0.92
CA LYS A 56 -0.24 2.96 -1.96
C LYS A 56 0.97 3.70 -1.39
N ALA A 57 0.85 4.27 -0.19
CA ALA A 57 1.96 4.97 0.47
C ALA A 57 3.10 3.99 0.80
N GLN A 58 2.78 2.81 1.30
CA GLN A 58 3.75 1.75 1.62
C GLN A 58 4.48 1.25 0.38
N ILE A 59 3.76 0.96 -0.71
CA ILE A 59 4.37 0.56 -2.00
C ILE A 59 5.31 1.65 -2.52
N LYS A 60 4.94 2.93 -2.39
CA LYS A 60 5.80 4.04 -2.80
C LYS A 60 7.05 4.16 -1.92
N SER A 61 6.93 3.91 -0.62
CA SER A 61 8.08 3.88 0.29
C SER A 61 9.06 2.77 -0.10
N TRP A 62 8.54 1.55 -0.31
CA TRP A 62 9.34 0.42 -0.79
C TRP A 62 9.99 0.69 -2.16
N GLU A 63 9.25 1.27 -3.11
CA GLU A 63 9.81 1.70 -4.40
C GLU A 63 10.95 2.71 -4.24
N THR A 64 10.79 3.64 -3.30
CA THR A 64 11.83 4.63 -3.01
C THR A 64 13.07 3.96 -2.45
N ALA A 65 12.92 3.02 -1.51
CA ALA A 65 14.06 2.25 -0.97
C ALA A 65 14.78 1.45 -2.07
N VAL A 66 14.04 0.71 -2.90
CA VAL A 66 14.61 -0.04 -4.04
C VAL A 66 15.32 0.88 -5.01
N LYS A 67 14.78 2.07 -5.32
CA LYS A 67 15.42 2.99 -6.27
C LYS A 67 16.79 3.50 -5.77
N HIS A 68 16.97 3.67 -4.47
CA HIS A 68 18.18 4.28 -3.90
C HIS A 68 19.25 3.26 -3.47
N ASP A 69 18.96 1.96 -3.47
CA ASP A 69 19.89 0.93 -3.02
C ASP A 69 20.10 -0.20 -4.04
N SER A 70 21.35 -0.41 -4.45
CA SER A 70 21.71 -1.41 -5.47
C SER A 70 21.45 -2.86 -5.04
N GLU A 71 21.56 -3.19 -3.77
CA GLU A 71 21.28 -4.53 -3.26
C GLU A 71 19.78 -4.82 -3.28
N LEU A 72 18.97 -3.83 -2.89
CA LEU A 72 17.51 -3.93 -3.01
C LEU A 72 17.05 -4.00 -4.47
N GLN A 73 17.74 -3.36 -5.42
CA GLN A 73 17.48 -3.53 -6.85
C GLN A 73 17.75 -4.96 -7.32
N ILE A 74 18.85 -5.57 -6.85
CA ILE A 74 19.16 -6.97 -7.18
C ILE A 74 18.06 -7.89 -6.63
N ILE A 75 17.63 -7.68 -5.38
CA ILE A 75 16.52 -8.43 -4.79
C ILE A 75 15.25 -8.28 -5.62
N GLU A 76 14.88 -7.05 -6.01
CA GLU A 76 13.70 -6.83 -6.86
C GLU A 76 13.84 -7.51 -8.23
N ASN A 77 15.00 -7.44 -8.87
CA ASN A 77 15.22 -8.08 -10.17
C ASN A 77 15.08 -9.61 -10.11
N VAL A 78 15.47 -10.22 -8.98
CA VAL A 78 15.36 -11.67 -8.78
C VAL A 78 13.96 -12.10 -8.39
N THR A 79 13.27 -11.31 -7.57
CA THR A 79 12.01 -11.72 -6.92
C THR A 79 10.76 -11.15 -7.59
N GLY A 80 10.87 -9.98 -8.24
CA GLY A 80 9.74 -9.26 -8.84
C GLY A 80 8.68 -8.80 -7.84
N GLY A 81 8.98 -8.77 -6.53
CA GLY A 81 7.98 -8.55 -5.50
C GLY A 81 7.34 -7.16 -5.54
N LEU A 82 8.11 -6.09 -5.77
CA LEU A 82 7.57 -4.73 -5.87
C LEU A 82 6.70 -4.59 -7.12
N LYS A 83 7.15 -5.15 -8.25
CA LYS A 83 6.35 -5.21 -9.48
C LYS A 83 5.03 -5.95 -9.24
N SER A 84 5.06 -7.08 -8.56
CA SER A 84 3.87 -7.87 -8.21
C SER A 84 2.97 -7.14 -7.21
N ALA A 85 3.54 -6.47 -6.20
CA ALA A 85 2.78 -5.67 -5.24
C ALA A 85 1.97 -4.56 -5.93
N LYS A 86 2.57 -3.85 -6.89
CA LYS A 86 1.88 -2.83 -7.68
C LYS A 86 0.72 -3.40 -8.50
N LYS A 87 0.92 -4.58 -9.09
CA LYS A 87 -0.12 -5.26 -9.88
C LYS A 87 -1.25 -5.80 -9.00
N LEU A 88 -0.91 -6.42 -7.87
CA LEU A 88 -1.88 -6.90 -6.89
C LEU A 88 -2.71 -5.74 -6.31
N PHE A 89 -2.07 -4.61 -6.01
CA PHE A 89 -2.77 -3.38 -5.63
C PHE A 89 -3.77 -2.91 -6.71
N GLN A 90 -3.34 -2.87 -7.98
CA GLN A 90 -4.23 -2.51 -9.09
C GLN A 90 -5.41 -3.47 -9.23
N LEU A 91 -5.17 -4.77 -9.04
CA LEU A 91 -6.19 -5.81 -9.09
C LEU A 91 -7.22 -5.63 -7.98
N ILE A 92 -6.77 -5.39 -6.73
CA ILE A 92 -7.64 -5.13 -5.58
C ILE A 92 -8.45 -3.84 -5.77
N VAL A 93 -7.84 -2.76 -6.29
CA VAL A 93 -8.56 -1.51 -6.61
C VAL A 93 -9.65 -1.75 -7.67
N LYS A 94 -9.36 -2.60 -8.66
CA LYS A 94 -10.33 -2.98 -9.70
C LYS A 94 -11.41 -3.92 -9.15
N HIS A 95 -11.10 -4.75 -8.16
CA HIS A 95 -12.01 -5.75 -7.59
C HIS A 95 -11.98 -5.66 -6.05
N PRO A 96 -12.69 -4.70 -5.43
CA PRO A 96 -12.53 -4.38 -4.00
C PRO A 96 -12.75 -5.54 -3.03
N LYS A 97 -13.60 -6.50 -3.39
CA LYS A 97 -13.83 -7.72 -2.59
C LYS A 97 -12.56 -8.56 -2.39
N MET A 98 -11.58 -8.46 -3.30
CA MET A 98 -10.29 -9.12 -3.15
C MET A 98 -9.47 -8.61 -1.96
N ALA A 99 -9.80 -7.44 -1.40
CA ALA A 99 -9.18 -6.98 -0.16
C ALA A 99 -9.43 -7.94 1.01
N LEU A 100 -10.54 -8.69 0.99
CA LEU A 100 -10.85 -9.67 2.03
C LEU A 100 -9.92 -10.90 1.94
N THR A 101 -9.69 -11.41 0.72
CA THR A 101 -8.78 -12.54 0.50
C THR A 101 -7.31 -12.14 0.61
N ASN A 102 -7.00 -10.87 0.34
CA ASN A 102 -5.64 -10.30 0.38
C ASN A 102 -5.37 -9.43 1.62
N HIS A 103 -6.09 -9.65 2.73
CA HIS A 103 -5.91 -8.88 3.96
C HIS A 103 -4.47 -8.98 4.50
N ASP A 104 -3.85 -10.16 4.39
CA ASP A 104 -2.45 -10.39 4.80
C ASP A 104 -1.47 -9.51 4.01
N PHE A 105 -1.69 -9.34 2.70
CA PHE A 105 -0.88 -8.46 1.87
C PHE A 105 -1.00 -7.01 2.36
N LEU A 106 -2.23 -6.55 2.59
CA LEU A 106 -2.54 -5.16 2.92
C LEU A 106 -2.12 -4.75 4.34
N TYR A 107 -2.40 -5.58 5.35
CA TYR A 107 -2.25 -5.21 6.76
C TYR A 107 -0.98 -5.76 7.42
N LYS A 108 -0.27 -6.66 6.75
CA LYS A 108 0.95 -7.28 7.31
C LYS A 108 2.13 -7.15 6.37
N GLN A 109 2.03 -7.68 5.15
CA GLN A 109 3.19 -7.80 4.27
C GLN A 109 3.71 -6.43 3.81
N LEU A 110 2.84 -5.50 3.37
CA LEU A 110 3.26 -4.16 2.96
C LEU A 110 3.85 -3.34 4.12
N PRO A 111 3.21 -3.21 5.30
CA PRO A 111 3.81 -2.55 6.45
C PRO A 111 5.18 -3.16 6.83
N THR A 112 5.26 -4.48 6.95
CA THR A 112 6.51 -5.17 7.31
C THR A 112 7.60 -4.97 6.27
N MET A 113 7.27 -4.92 4.97
CA MET A 113 8.26 -4.63 3.93
C MET A 113 8.87 -3.23 4.12
N VAL A 114 8.05 -2.23 4.42
CA VAL A 114 8.52 -0.87 4.71
C VAL A 114 9.46 -0.87 5.92
N GLU A 115 9.03 -1.46 7.04
CA GLU A 115 9.84 -1.58 8.26
C GLU A 115 11.18 -2.27 8.02
N LEU A 116 11.19 -3.35 7.23
CA LEU A 116 12.42 -4.08 6.89
C LEU A 116 13.36 -3.24 6.02
N THR A 117 12.83 -2.52 5.03
CA THR A 117 13.66 -1.66 4.17
C THR A 117 14.24 -0.47 4.93
N GLU A 118 13.49 0.11 5.86
CA GLU A 118 13.98 1.17 6.76
C GLU A 118 15.03 0.63 7.74
N THR A 119 14.77 -0.53 8.34
CA THR A 119 15.73 -1.20 9.23
C THR A 119 17.04 -1.50 8.50
N TYR A 120 16.96 -2.00 7.25
CA TYR A 120 18.12 -2.26 6.42
C TYR A 120 18.94 -0.99 6.14
N ASP A 121 18.28 0.12 5.79
CA ASP A 121 18.95 1.39 5.54
C ASP A 121 19.64 1.94 6.80
N ASN A 122 18.94 1.85 7.94
CA ASN A 122 19.48 2.23 9.24
C ASN A 122 20.74 1.41 9.59
N VAL A 123 20.70 0.08 9.46
CA VAL A 123 21.86 -0.80 9.72
C VAL A 123 23.03 -0.47 8.79
N LYS A 124 22.76 -0.10 7.54
CA LYS A 124 23.79 0.28 6.56
C LYS A 124 24.47 1.61 6.90
N SER A 125 23.76 2.54 7.54
CA SER A 125 24.24 3.90 7.82
C SER A 125 25.18 4.03 9.03
N VAL A 126 25.28 3.02 9.88
CA VAL A 126 26.10 3.05 11.10
C VAL A 126 27.53 2.57 10.84
N ASP A 127 28.53 3.40 11.17
CA ASP A 127 29.98 3.18 10.94
C ASP A 127 30.56 1.87 11.52
N ARG A 128 29.83 1.22 12.44
CA ARG A 128 30.15 -0.11 12.98
C ARG A 128 29.12 -1.11 12.46
N ILE A 129 29.37 -1.59 11.25
CA ILE A 129 28.50 -2.54 10.57
C ILE A 129 28.46 -3.86 11.35
N ASP A 130 27.27 -4.29 11.78
CA ASP A 130 26.98 -5.70 12.01
C ASP A 130 26.65 -6.32 10.64
N GLN A 131 27.69 -6.90 10.03
CA GLN A 131 27.59 -7.46 8.67
C GLN A 131 26.58 -8.62 8.63
N ASP A 132 26.47 -9.37 9.73
CA ASP A 132 25.51 -10.46 9.85
C ASP A 132 24.08 -9.92 9.88
N LEU A 133 23.83 -8.86 10.66
CA LEU A 133 22.51 -8.22 10.70
C LEU A 133 22.10 -7.62 9.36
N LYS A 134 23.05 -7.04 8.60
CA LYS A 134 22.79 -6.55 7.23
C LYS A 134 22.37 -7.70 6.32
N ILE A 135 23.12 -8.80 6.33
CA ILE A 135 22.87 -9.99 5.50
C ILE A 135 21.51 -10.62 5.87
N GLU A 136 21.21 -10.76 7.15
CA GLU A 136 19.92 -11.30 7.60
C GLU A 136 18.76 -10.39 7.18
N SER A 137 18.90 -9.08 7.29
CA SER A 137 17.89 -8.13 6.81
C SER A 137 17.62 -8.31 5.31
N GLN A 138 18.66 -8.45 4.48
CA GLN A 138 18.52 -8.72 3.05
C GLN A 138 17.80 -10.05 2.78
N LYS A 139 18.12 -11.11 3.53
CA LYS A 139 17.45 -12.43 3.39
C LYS A 139 15.97 -12.34 3.71
N VAL A 140 15.60 -11.63 4.78
CA VAL A 140 14.19 -11.48 5.18
C VAL A 140 13.41 -10.63 4.18
N ILE A 141 13.99 -9.51 3.71
CA ILE A 141 13.41 -8.69 2.63
C ILE A 141 13.16 -9.54 1.39
N ARG A 142 14.17 -10.32 0.96
CA ARG A 142 14.05 -11.21 -0.20
C ARG A 142 12.91 -12.22 -0.04
N LYS A 143 12.85 -12.91 1.09
CA LYS A 143 11.77 -13.90 1.36
C LYS A 143 10.39 -13.27 1.33
N LEU A 144 10.24 -12.08 1.90
CA LEU A 144 8.97 -11.36 1.88
C LEU A 144 8.60 -10.90 0.46
N SER A 145 9.59 -10.44 -0.30
CA SER A 145 9.43 -10.06 -1.71
C SER A 145 8.96 -11.26 -2.57
N GLU A 146 9.60 -12.43 -2.42
CA GLU A 146 9.20 -13.68 -3.08
C GLU A 146 7.77 -14.10 -2.67
N LYS A 147 7.42 -13.93 -1.39
CA LYS A 147 6.08 -14.25 -0.89
C LYS A 147 5.02 -13.35 -1.54
N ILE A 148 5.26 -12.05 -1.61
CA ILE A 148 4.34 -11.08 -2.25
C ILE A 148 4.21 -11.39 -3.75
N ALA A 149 5.32 -11.73 -4.42
CA ALA A 149 5.28 -12.14 -5.82
C ALA A 149 4.38 -13.36 -6.03
N LYS A 150 4.54 -14.39 -5.19
CA LYS A 150 3.72 -15.60 -5.21
C LYS A 150 2.24 -15.31 -4.91
N THR A 151 1.92 -14.41 -3.98
CA THR A 151 0.52 -14.01 -3.72
C THR A 151 -0.13 -13.46 -4.99
N TYR A 152 0.56 -12.61 -5.74
CA TYR A 152 0.02 -12.12 -7.02
C TYR A 152 -0.17 -13.23 -8.06
N GLU A 153 0.76 -14.17 -8.17
CA GLU A 153 0.65 -15.31 -9.10
C GLU A 153 -0.52 -16.23 -8.77
N LEU A 154 -0.81 -16.45 -7.48
CA LEU A 154 -1.96 -17.24 -7.04
C LEU A 154 -3.27 -16.56 -7.45
N GLU A 155 -3.42 -15.26 -7.20
CA GLU A 155 -4.64 -14.53 -7.59
C GLU A 155 -4.89 -14.55 -9.12
N LEU A 156 -3.81 -14.51 -9.93
CA LEU A 156 -3.94 -14.69 -11.37
C LEU A 156 -4.34 -16.12 -11.77
N SER A 157 -3.86 -17.12 -11.04
CA SER A 157 -4.15 -18.52 -11.33
C SER A 157 -5.61 -18.82 -11.04
N ASP A 158 -6.12 -18.34 -9.91
CA ASP A 158 -7.52 -18.44 -9.52
C ASP A 158 -8.45 -17.78 -10.55
N ASP A 159 -8.04 -16.65 -11.15
CA ASP A 159 -8.80 -15.99 -12.22
C ASP A 159 -8.82 -16.83 -13.52
N ILE A 160 -7.72 -17.49 -13.86
CA ILE A 160 -7.65 -18.39 -15.04
C ILE A 160 -8.53 -19.63 -14.82
N GLU A 161 -8.51 -20.22 -13.63
CA GLU A 161 -9.35 -21.38 -13.29
C GLU A 161 -10.84 -21.05 -13.41
N LYS A 162 -11.29 -19.90 -12.89
CA LYS A 162 -12.68 -19.44 -13.05
C LYS A 162 -13.09 -19.30 -14.52
N ILE A 163 -12.23 -18.69 -15.36
CA ILE A 163 -12.51 -18.55 -16.80
C ILE A 163 -12.65 -19.92 -17.47
N LYS A 164 -11.80 -20.88 -17.10
CA LYS A 164 -11.85 -22.24 -17.65
C LYS A 164 -13.17 -22.94 -17.29
N ASP A 165 -13.59 -22.86 -16.03
CA ASP A 165 -14.84 -23.46 -15.55
C ASP A 165 -16.08 -22.86 -16.23
N GLU A 166 -16.06 -21.55 -16.53
CA GLU A 166 -17.14 -20.88 -17.27
C GLU A 166 -17.24 -21.34 -18.73
N VAL A 167 -16.11 -21.68 -19.37
CA VAL A 167 -16.07 -22.18 -20.76
C VAL A 167 -16.43 -23.66 -20.86
N GLU A 168 -16.09 -24.48 -19.84
CA GLU A 168 -16.41 -25.91 -19.85
C GLU A 168 -17.86 -26.21 -19.44
N ASN A 169 -18.50 -25.32 -18.67
CA ASN A 169 -19.85 -25.51 -18.14
C ASN A 169 -20.91 -24.54 -18.71
N GLY A 170 -20.56 -23.67 -19.67
CA GLY A 170 -21.45 -22.75 -20.38
C GLY A 170 -21.76 -23.20 -21.80
#